data_AF-A0A533VL53-F1
#
_entry.id   AF-A0A533VL53-F1
#
_cell.length_a   1.000
_cell.length_b   1.000
_cell.length_c   1.000
_cell.angle_alpha   90.00
_cell.angle_beta   90.00
_cell.angle_gamma   90.00
#
_symmetry.space_group_name_H-M   'P 1'
#
loop_
_entity.id
_entity.type
_entity.pdbx_description
1 polymer ?
#
loop_
_entity_poly.entity_id
_entity_poly.type
_entity_poly.pdbx_seq_one_letter_code
_entity_poly.pdbx_strand_id
1 'polypeptide(L)'
;MVKTDDGVKKLLVKSHKDFTAKISKLRHKDEFGIKIIIDNDKGRSKLSNNSEIRKLKSGISNTSQGTAYFLKMKMDEAIKIEKLKQIDKMSGQIHRHLTELSDDSCLLKTDLSQVILNAAYLVSKEDREEFNAAISKLKSKYKDEGLVIHESGPWAPYSFC
;
A
#
# COMPACT_ATOMS: atom_id res chain seq x y z
N MET A 1 22.93 23.67 -12.78
CA MET A 1 21.87 24.60 -13.23
C MET A 1 22.33 25.25 -14.52
N VAL A 2 21.64 25.02 -15.64
CA VAL A 2 21.96 25.60 -16.95
C VAL A 2 21.46 27.04 -16.96
N LYS A 3 22.31 28.02 -17.26
CA LYS A 3 22.01 29.45 -17.10
C LYS A 3 21.79 30.21 -18.42
N THR A 4 21.95 29.55 -19.56
CA THR A 4 21.86 30.17 -20.89
C THR A 4 21.14 29.27 -21.89
N ASP A 5 20.46 29.87 -22.86
CA ASP A 5 19.74 29.17 -23.93
C ASP A 5 20.64 28.21 -24.72
N ASP A 6 21.90 28.59 -24.98
CA ASP A 6 22.88 27.73 -25.65
C ASP A 6 23.22 26.48 -24.81
N GLY A 7 23.30 26.65 -23.49
CA GLY A 7 23.49 25.53 -22.57
C GLY A 7 22.29 24.58 -22.58
N VAL A 8 21.07 25.11 -22.71
CA VAL A 8 19.85 24.29 -22.79
C VAL A 8 19.84 23.50 -24.10
N LYS A 9 20.16 24.14 -25.22
CA LYS A 9 20.26 23.47 -26.53
C LYS A 9 21.29 22.34 -26.52
N LYS A 10 22.48 22.58 -25.95
CA LYS A 10 23.52 21.54 -25.84
C LYS A 10 23.07 20.36 -24.99
N LEU A 11 22.37 20.62 -23.89
CA LEU A 11 21.82 19.55 -23.04
C LEU A 11 20.72 18.76 -23.79
N LEU A 12 19.81 19.44 -24.48
CA LEU A 12 18.77 18.80 -25.27
C LEU A 12 19.35 17.94 -26.41
N VAL A 13 20.36 18.42 -27.14
CA VAL A 13 21.01 17.64 -28.20
C VAL A 13 21.72 16.41 -27.63
N LYS A 14 22.45 16.58 -26.52
CA LYS A 14 23.18 15.48 -25.87
C LYS A 14 22.25 14.38 -25.37
N SER A 15 21.09 14.75 -24.82
CA SER A 15 20.13 13.82 -24.21
C SER A 15 18.89 13.58 -25.06
N HIS A 16 18.90 13.99 -26.33
CA HIS A 16 17.73 13.92 -27.23
C HIS A 16 17.16 12.51 -27.33
N LYS A 17 18.03 11.51 -27.53
CA LYS A 17 17.62 10.10 -27.67
C LYS A 17 16.94 9.59 -26.40
N ASP A 18 17.53 9.87 -25.25
CA ASP A 18 17.00 9.43 -23.95
C ASP A 18 15.64 10.08 -23.66
N PHE A 19 15.50 11.39 -23.90
CA PHE A 19 14.23 12.09 -23.72
C PHE A 19 13.16 11.59 -24.68
N THR A 20 13.51 11.38 -25.95
CA THR A 20 12.56 10.89 -26.96
C THR A 20 12.04 9.49 -26.59
N ALA A 21 12.94 8.61 -26.14
CA ALA A 21 12.56 7.26 -25.68
C ALA A 21 11.64 7.32 -24.45
N LYS A 22 11.97 8.14 -23.45
CA LYS A 22 11.15 8.32 -22.24
C LYS A 22 9.77 8.89 -22.55
N ILE A 23 9.70 9.97 -23.33
CA ILE A 23 8.42 10.60 -23.72
C ILE A 23 7.57 9.61 -24.50
N SER A 24 8.18 8.82 -25.39
CA SER A 24 7.45 7.80 -26.15
C SER A 24 6.88 6.70 -25.25
N LYS A 25 7.62 6.28 -24.21
CA LYS A 25 7.15 5.30 -23.22
C LYS A 25 5.96 5.80 -22.41
N LEU A 26 5.91 7.10 -22.12
CA LEU A 26 4.87 7.72 -21.29
C LEU A 26 3.67 8.24 -22.09
N ARG A 27 3.77 8.26 -23.43
CA ARG A 27 2.73 8.80 -24.30
C ARG A 27 1.45 7.98 -24.17
N HIS A 28 0.33 8.67 -24.01
CA HIS A 28 -1.01 8.08 -23.86
C HIS A 28 -1.19 7.19 -22.65
N LYS A 29 -0.39 7.41 -21.60
CA LYS A 29 -0.49 6.70 -20.34
C LYS A 29 -0.77 7.67 -19.20
N ASP A 30 -1.54 7.19 -18.25
CA ASP A 30 -1.86 7.89 -17.01
C ASP A 30 -1.26 7.13 -15.83
N GLU A 31 -0.87 7.86 -14.80
CA GLU A 31 -0.41 7.27 -13.54
C GLU A 31 -1.54 7.18 -12.51
N PHE A 32 -1.63 6.01 -11.88
CA PHE A 32 -2.52 5.76 -10.75
C PHE A 32 -1.70 5.45 -9.51
N GLY A 33 -1.88 6.25 -8.46
CA GLY A 33 -1.27 6.01 -7.16
C GLY A 33 -2.23 5.23 -6.26
N ILE A 34 -1.78 4.07 -5.77
CA ILE A 34 -2.54 3.21 -4.86
C ILE A 34 -1.82 3.11 -3.52
N LYS A 35 -2.58 3.33 -2.46
CA LYS A 35 -2.12 3.21 -1.09
C LYS A 35 -3.03 2.29 -0.29
N ILE A 36 -2.45 1.29 0.38
CA ILE A 36 -3.19 0.36 1.23
C ILE A 36 -2.78 0.60 2.68
N ILE A 37 -3.78 0.81 3.53
CA ILE A 37 -3.62 1.13 4.95
C ILE A 37 -4.38 0.09 5.79
N ILE A 38 -3.81 -0.32 6.93
CA ILE A 38 -4.54 -1.13 7.92
C ILE A 38 -5.48 -0.23 8.72
N ASP A 39 -6.78 -0.52 8.66
CA ASP A 39 -7.77 0.06 9.57
C ASP A 39 -7.61 -0.57 10.97
N ASN A 40 -6.77 0.07 11.78
CA ASN A 40 -6.54 -0.33 13.15
C ASN A 40 -7.77 -0.11 14.05
N ASP A 41 -8.79 0.66 13.67
CA ASP A 41 -9.99 0.85 14.49
C ASP A 41 -10.96 -0.33 14.38
N LYS A 42 -11.13 -0.89 13.18
CA LYS A 42 -11.84 -2.19 13.02
C LYS A 42 -11.05 -3.38 13.57
N GLY A 43 -9.71 -3.30 13.54
CA GLY A 43 -8.84 -4.29 14.18
C GLY A 43 -8.78 -4.18 15.71
N ARG A 44 -8.83 -2.96 16.26
CA ARG A 44 -8.86 -2.69 17.71
C ARG A 44 -10.24 -2.86 18.31
N SER A 45 -11.35 -2.68 17.60
CA SER A 45 -12.67 -2.95 18.19
C SER A 45 -12.82 -4.41 18.66
N LYS A 46 -12.12 -5.37 18.02
CA LYS A 46 -12.04 -6.76 18.49
C LYS A 46 -10.92 -7.05 19.52
N LEU A 47 -9.96 -6.15 19.73
CA LEU A 47 -8.82 -6.35 20.65
C LEU A 47 -8.85 -5.45 21.90
N SER A 48 -9.46 -4.27 21.80
CA SER A 48 -9.58 -3.22 22.80
C SER A 48 -10.89 -3.28 23.57
N ASN A 49 -11.92 -3.97 23.08
CA ASN A 49 -13.11 -4.34 23.87
C ASN A 49 -12.89 -5.59 24.71
N ASN A 50 -11.64 -5.86 25.08
CA ASN A 50 -11.38 -6.78 26.16
C ASN A 50 -11.73 -6.09 27.49
N SER A 51 -13.03 -5.83 27.68
CA SER A 51 -13.64 -5.54 28.96
C SER A 51 -13.36 -6.63 29.99
N GLU A 52 -12.80 -7.78 29.58
CA GLU A 52 -12.25 -8.77 30.50
C GLU A 52 -10.89 -8.39 31.07
N ILE A 53 -10.01 -7.63 30.37
CA ILE A 53 -8.72 -7.19 30.95
C ILE A 53 -8.96 -6.32 32.19
N ARG A 54 -10.03 -5.50 32.19
CA ARG A 54 -10.38 -4.64 33.32
C ARG A 54 -11.17 -5.38 34.42
N LYS A 55 -11.99 -6.39 34.06
CA LYS A 55 -12.71 -7.25 35.02
C LYS A 55 -11.84 -8.36 35.63
N LEU A 56 -10.77 -8.79 34.97
CA LEU A 56 -9.82 -9.80 35.46
C LEU A 56 -8.79 -9.22 36.44
N LYS A 57 -8.62 -7.89 36.49
CA LYS A 57 -7.83 -7.21 37.54
C LYS A 57 -8.38 -7.45 38.95
N SER A 58 -9.66 -7.76 39.09
CA SER A 58 -10.32 -7.96 40.39
C SER A 58 -10.55 -9.42 40.78
N GLY A 59 -10.18 -10.40 39.95
CA GLY A 59 -10.65 -11.79 40.10
C GLY A 59 -9.61 -12.90 40.24
N ILE A 60 -8.30 -12.63 40.26
CA ILE A 60 -7.30 -13.71 40.25
C ILE A 60 -6.60 -13.79 41.61
N SER A 61 -7.22 -14.56 42.50
CA SER A 61 -6.60 -15.24 43.62
C SER A 61 -6.54 -16.74 43.28
N ASN A 62 -5.38 -17.38 43.48
CA ASN A 62 -5.13 -18.84 43.51
C ASN A 62 -4.62 -19.63 42.26
N THR A 63 -3.85 -19.04 41.35
CA THR A 63 -2.77 -19.77 40.62
C THR A 63 -1.66 -18.77 40.30
N SER A 64 -0.39 -19.18 40.19
CA SER A 64 0.77 -18.27 40.02
C SER A 64 0.55 -17.29 38.85
N GLN A 65 0.06 -16.11 39.21
CA GLN A 65 -0.64 -15.14 38.38
C GLN A 65 0.21 -14.63 37.20
N GLY A 66 1.54 -14.77 37.30
CA GLY A 66 2.49 -14.42 36.25
C GLY A 66 2.58 -15.40 35.09
N THR A 67 2.45 -16.71 35.31
CA THR A 67 2.67 -17.73 34.26
C THR A 67 1.52 -17.76 33.25
N ALA A 68 0.27 -17.72 33.72
CA ALA A 68 -0.91 -17.64 32.86
C ALA A 68 -0.97 -16.33 32.07
N TYR A 69 -0.58 -15.21 32.69
CA TYR A 69 -0.47 -13.92 32.03
C TYR A 69 0.59 -13.92 30.92
N PHE A 70 1.77 -14.48 31.20
CA PHE A 70 2.85 -14.59 30.21
C PHE A 70 2.46 -15.47 29.01
N LEU A 71 1.81 -16.60 29.26
CA LEU A 71 1.30 -17.48 28.18
C LEU A 71 0.25 -16.76 27.32
N LYS A 72 -0.66 -16.00 27.94
CA LYS A 72 -1.65 -15.19 27.22
C LYS A 72 -0.99 -14.10 26.36
N MET A 73 -0.01 -13.38 26.90
CA MET A 73 0.76 -12.37 26.14
C MET A 73 1.44 -12.98 24.92
N LYS A 74 2.09 -14.15 25.07
CA LYS A 74 2.74 -14.86 23.96
C LYS A 74 1.74 -15.31 22.89
N MET A 75 0.56 -15.79 23.30
CA MET A 75 -0.51 -16.13 22.36
C MET A 75 -1.01 -14.90 21.59
N ASP A 76 -1.24 -13.78 22.29
CA ASP A 76 -1.68 -12.53 21.65
C ASP A 76 -0.64 -11.99 20.66
N GLU A 77 0.65 -12.10 20.99
CA GLU A 77 1.75 -11.73 20.09
C GLU A 77 1.81 -12.63 18.86
N ALA A 78 1.70 -13.95 19.03
CA ALA A 78 1.67 -14.89 17.92
C ALA A 78 0.50 -14.63 16.96
N ILE A 79 -0.69 -14.35 17.50
CA ILE A 79 -1.88 -14.00 16.70
C ILE A 79 -1.66 -12.70 15.91
N LYS A 80 -1.02 -11.69 16.52
CA LYS A 80 -0.71 -10.42 15.82
C LYS A 80 0.27 -10.65 14.67
N ILE A 81 1.34 -11.40 14.90
CA ILE A 81 2.34 -11.72 13.87
C ILE A 81 1.69 -12.45 12.69
N GLU A 82 0.84 -13.43 12.97
CA GLU A 82 0.19 -14.21 11.91
C GLU A 82 -0.77 -13.34 11.08
N LYS A 83 -1.52 -12.44 11.73
CA LYS A 83 -2.36 -11.46 11.02
C LYS A 83 -1.55 -10.54 10.13
N LEU A 84 -0.42 -10.02 10.62
CA LEU A 84 0.44 -9.15 9.81
C LEU A 84 1.00 -9.87 8.58
N LYS A 85 1.40 -11.15 8.72
CA LYS A 85 1.83 -11.98 7.58
C LYS A 85 0.71 -12.20 6.56
N GLN A 86 -0.51 -12.47 7.04
CA GLN A 86 -1.66 -12.63 6.15
C GLN A 86 -1.94 -11.35 5.36
N ILE A 87 -1.90 -10.21 6.04
CA ILE A 87 -2.11 -8.90 5.43
C ILE A 87 -1.01 -8.58 4.40
N ASP A 88 0.26 -8.86 4.71
CA ASP A 88 1.37 -8.69 3.78
C ASP A 88 1.19 -9.54 2.51
N LYS A 89 0.78 -10.80 2.68
CA LYS A 89 0.44 -11.69 1.55
C LYS A 89 -0.69 -11.13 0.70
N MET A 90 -1.73 -10.57 1.30
CA MET A 90 -2.85 -9.96 0.59
C MET A 90 -2.41 -8.70 -0.17
N SER A 91 -1.58 -7.86 0.45
CA SER A 91 -0.97 -6.69 -0.19
C SER A 91 -0.16 -7.09 -1.43
N GLY A 92 0.66 -8.15 -1.32
CA GLY A 92 1.43 -8.68 -2.44
C GLY A 92 0.55 -9.24 -3.58
N GLN A 93 -0.59 -9.85 -3.26
CA GLN A 93 -1.56 -10.30 -4.28
C GLN A 93 -2.21 -9.13 -5.00
N ILE A 94 -2.61 -8.08 -4.26
CA ILE A 94 -3.17 -6.86 -4.83
C ILE A 94 -2.16 -6.20 -5.75
N HIS A 95 -0.92 -6.05 -5.28
CA HIS A 95 0.16 -5.46 -6.07
C HIS A 95 0.37 -6.22 -7.38
N ARG A 96 0.52 -7.55 -7.32
CA ARG A 96 0.71 -8.38 -8.52
C ARG A 96 -0.42 -8.23 -9.51
N HIS A 97 -1.66 -8.29 -9.05
CA HIS A 97 -2.83 -8.18 -9.92
C HIS A 97 -2.90 -6.82 -10.62
N LEU A 98 -2.60 -5.73 -9.90
CA LEU A 98 -2.57 -4.40 -10.49
C LEU A 98 -1.37 -4.21 -11.43
N THR A 99 -0.23 -4.84 -11.14
CA THR A 99 0.94 -4.82 -12.04
C THR A 99 0.62 -5.52 -13.37
N GLU A 100 -0.12 -6.63 -13.35
CA GLU A 100 -0.54 -7.34 -14.58
C GLU A 100 -1.48 -6.51 -15.47
N LEU A 101 -2.24 -5.58 -14.89
CA LEU A 101 -3.15 -4.66 -15.58
C LEU A 101 -2.49 -3.31 -15.92
N SER A 102 -1.18 -3.19 -15.72
CA SER A 102 -0.43 -1.96 -15.93
C SER A 102 0.78 -2.21 -16.82
N ASP A 103 1.21 -1.20 -17.56
CA ASP A 103 2.42 -1.28 -18.38
C ASP A 103 3.71 -1.22 -17.55
N ASP A 104 3.65 -0.58 -16.39
CA ASP A 104 4.77 -0.45 -15.47
C ASP A 104 4.26 -0.17 -14.05
N SER A 105 5.06 -0.53 -13.04
CA SER A 105 4.71 -0.27 -11.64
C SER A 105 5.93 0.09 -10.80
N CYS A 106 5.75 0.98 -9.83
CA CYS A 106 6.83 1.47 -8.97
C CYS A 106 6.36 1.50 -7.51
N LEU A 107 7.17 0.91 -6.62
CA LEU A 107 6.93 1.01 -5.18
C LEU A 107 7.45 2.35 -4.65
N LEU A 108 6.56 3.09 -4.01
CA LEU A 108 6.85 4.39 -3.41
C LEU A 108 7.20 4.22 -1.94
N LYS A 109 8.22 4.94 -1.48
CA LYS A 109 8.60 4.93 -0.05
C LYS A 109 7.49 5.53 0.81
N THR A 110 7.34 5.01 2.01
CA THR A 110 6.43 5.56 3.01
C THR A 110 7.03 5.36 4.40
N ASP A 111 6.97 6.41 5.22
CA ASP A 111 7.48 6.38 6.60
C ASP A 111 6.38 5.99 7.61
N LEU A 112 5.16 5.74 7.13
CA LEU A 112 4.01 5.41 7.96
C LEU A 112 3.93 3.90 8.14
N SER A 113 4.13 3.43 9.37
CA SER A 113 4.05 2.01 9.75
C SER A 113 2.68 1.35 9.50
N GLN A 114 1.64 2.13 9.25
CA GLN A 114 0.29 1.67 8.95
C GLN A 114 0.06 1.43 7.45
N VAL A 115 0.96 1.91 6.59
CA VAL A 115 0.88 1.77 5.14
C VAL A 115 1.63 0.50 4.74
N ILE A 116 0.92 -0.40 4.08
CA ILE A 116 1.41 -1.74 3.70
C ILE A 116 1.80 -1.77 2.22
N LEU A 117 1.15 -0.93 1.42
CA LEU A 117 1.48 -0.72 0.03
C LEU A 117 1.35 0.75 -0.27
N ASN A 118 2.35 1.28 -0.95
CA ASN A 118 2.30 2.58 -1.59
C ASN A 118 2.97 2.39 -2.96
N ALA A 119 2.19 2.44 -4.03
CA ALA A 119 2.67 2.11 -5.36
C ALA A 119 2.03 3.02 -6.42
N ALA A 120 2.78 3.32 -7.46
CA ALA A 120 2.30 3.95 -8.67
C ALA A 120 2.22 2.91 -9.79
N TYR A 121 1.20 3.00 -10.63
CA TYR A 121 0.97 2.15 -11.79
C TYR A 121 0.81 3.02 -13.04
N LEU A 122 1.52 2.66 -14.10
CA LEU A 122 1.44 3.32 -15.40
C LEU A 122 0.46 2.53 -16.26
N VAL A 123 -0.65 3.15 -16.62
CA VAL A 123 -1.76 2.46 -17.31
C VAL A 123 -2.05 3.18 -18.62
N SER A 124 -2.25 2.43 -19.70
CA SER A 124 -2.73 2.98 -20.96
C SER A 124 -4.09 3.66 -20.77
N LYS A 125 -4.32 4.77 -21.47
CA LYS A 125 -5.63 5.44 -21.43
C LYS A 125 -6.78 4.54 -21.90
N GLU A 126 -6.47 3.55 -22.73
CA GLU A 126 -7.41 2.56 -23.25
C GLU A 126 -7.85 1.56 -22.15
N ASP A 127 -6.91 1.16 -21.27
CA ASP A 127 -7.15 0.18 -20.20
C ASP A 127 -7.62 0.82 -18.89
N ARG A 128 -7.77 2.15 -18.88
CA ARG A 128 -8.15 2.92 -17.70
C ARG A 128 -9.45 2.43 -17.05
N GLU A 129 -10.46 2.12 -17.84
CA GLU A 129 -11.74 1.67 -17.31
C GLU A 129 -11.61 0.30 -16.63
N GLU A 130 -10.86 -0.62 -17.26
CA GLU A 130 -10.58 -1.94 -16.69
C GLU A 130 -9.80 -1.83 -15.38
N PHE A 131 -8.78 -0.97 -15.34
CA PHE A 131 -7.98 -0.74 -14.14
C PHE A 131 -8.82 -0.18 -12.97
N ASN A 132 -9.69 0.81 -13.23
CA ASN A 132 -10.58 1.36 -12.20
C ASN A 132 -11.62 0.32 -11.72
N ALA A 133 -12.12 -0.52 -12.62
CA ALA A 133 -13.03 -1.61 -12.27
C ALA A 133 -12.32 -2.66 -11.39
N ALA A 134 -11.05 -2.98 -11.67
CA ALA A 134 -10.25 -3.86 -10.84
C ALA A 134 -10.04 -3.29 -9.43
N ILE A 135 -9.68 -2.01 -9.30
CA ILE A 135 -9.55 -1.36 -7.98
C ILE A 135 -10.87 -1.39 -7.21
N SER A 136 -11.99 -1.10 -7.87
CA SER A 136 -13.32 -1.14 -7.25
C SER A 136 -13.69 -2.53 -6.73
N LYS A 137 -13.36 -3.59 -7.48
CA LYS A 137 -13.54 -4.98 -7.05
C LYS A 137 -12.65 -5.29 -5.85
N LEU A 138 -11.39 -4.87 -5.87
CA LEU A 138 -10.44 -5.08 -4.76
C LEU A 138 -10.91 -4.35 -3.49
N LYS A 139 -11.36 -3.10 -3.61
CA LYS A 139 -11.93 -2.32 -2.50
C LYS A 139 -13.10 -3.07 -1.83
N SER A 140 -14.02 -3.60 -2.62
CA SER A 140 -15.15 -4.37 -2.10
C SER A 140 -14.71 -5.69 -1.46
N LYS A 141 -13.80 -6.42 -2.11
CA LYS A 141 -13.30 -7.72 -1.64
C LYS A 141 -12.59 -7.63 -0.29
N TYR A 142 -11.81 -6.57 -0.07
CA TYR A 142 -10.95 -6.45 1.11
C TYR A 142 -11.50 -5.51 2.19
N LYS A 143 -12.70 -4.95 1.99
CA LYS A 143 -13.36 -4.04 2.94
C LYS A 143 -13.57 -4.65 4.33
N ASP A 144 -13.91 -5.94 4.38
CA ASP A 144 -14.22 -6.67 5.62
C ASP A 144 -12.97 -7.23 6.30
N GLU A 145 -11.84 -7.27 5.58
CA GLU A 145 -10.53 -7.73 6.09
C GLU A 145 -9.75 -6.61 6.80
N GLY A 146 -10.32 -5.41 6.91
CA GLY A 146 -9.68 -4.26 7.57
C GLY A 146 -8.63 -3.55 6.73
N LEU A 147 -8.64 -3.75 5.40
CA LEU A 147 -7.78 -3.01 4.47
C LEU A 147 -8.54 -1.83 3.87
N VAL A 148 -7.92 -0.66 3.91
CA VAL A 148 -8.42 0.54 3.25
C VAL A 148 -7.54 0.85 2.06
N ILE A 149 -8.12 0.71 0.86
CA ILE A 149 -7.44 1.00 -0.40
C ILE A 149 -7.82 2.42 -0.83
N HIS A 150 -6.84 3.31 -0.83
CA HIS A 150 -6.94 4.65 -1.40
C HIS A 150 -6.39 4.63 -2.82
N GLU A 151 -7.14 5.23 -3.74
CA GLU A 151 -6.71 5.48 -5.10
C GLU A 151 -6.52 6.98 -5.31
N SER A 152 -5.59 7.34 -6.19
CA SER A 152 -5.34 8.70 -6.61
C SER A 152 -5.01 8.73 -8.10
N GLY A 153 -5.52 9.73 -8.81
CA GLY A 153 -5.31 9.88 -10.25
C GLY A 153 -6.63 9.97 -11.03
N PRO A 154 -6.55 9.93 -12.37
CA PRO A 154 -5.33 9.82 -13.17
C PRO A 154 -4.42 11.05 -13.03
N TRP A 155 -3.11 10.84 -12.91
CA TRP A 155 -2.09 11.89 -12.92
C TRP A 155 -1.22 11.79 -14.17
N ALA A 156 -0.50 12.86 -14.49
CA ALA A 156 0.66 12.74 -15.37
C ALA A 156 1.71 11.81 -14.72
N PRO A 157 2.48 11.03 -15.50
CA PRO A 157 3.32 9.95 -14.99
C PRO A 157 4.65 10.43 -14.39
N TYR A 158 4.57 11.19 -13.31
CA TYR A 158 5.71 11.77 -12.60
C TYR A 158 6.61 10.71 -11.98
N SER A 159 6.05 9.60 -11.50
CA SER A 159 6.81 8.52 -10.85
C SER A 159 7.61 7.66 -11.82
N PHE A 160 7.40 7.83 -13.13
CA PHE A 160 8.01 7.04 -14.21
C PHE A 160 8.96 7.86 -15.11
N CYS A 161 9.19 9.13 -14.76
CA CYS A 161 10.09 10.05 -15.48
C CYS A 161 11.58 9.83 -15.18
#